data_AF-A0A7Z9WUY3-F1
#
_entry.id   AF-A0A7Z9WUY3-F1
#
_cell.length_a   1.000
_cell.length_b   1.000
_cell.length_c   1.000
_cell.angle_alpha   90.00
_cell.angle_beta   90.00
_cell.angle_gamma   90.00
#
_symmetry.space_group_name_H-M   'P 1'
#
loop_
_entity.id
_entity.type
_entity.pdbx_description
1 polymer ?
#
loop_
_entity_poly.entity_id
_entity_poly.type
_entity_poly.pdbx_seq_one_letter_code
_entity_poly.pdbx_strand_id
1 'polypeptide(L)' 'MRQQTLAEEGFDKYHKPTRREQFLDEMERIIPWAELSAVIEPFYPKGEGRGRPPVGVERMLRIHFLQHW' A
#
# COMPACT_ATOMS: atom_id res chain seq x y z
N MET A 1 -11.84 39.90 11.08
CA MET A 1 -12.22 38.48 11.25
C MET A 1 -11.46 37.66 10.21
N ARG A 2 -10.66 36.67 10.64
CA ARG A 2 -10.10 35.67 9.72
C ARG A 2 -11.10 34.54 9.62
N GLN A 3 -11.62 34.29 8.43
CA GLN A 3 -12.50 33.15 8.17
C GLN A 3 -11.63 31.89 8.19
N GLN A 4 -11.81 31.07 9.23
CA GLN A 4 -11.24 29.74 9.28
C GLN A 4 -11.97 28.89 8.24
N THR A 5 -11.20 28.23 7.37
CA THR A 5 -11.79 27.38 6.34
C THR A 5 -12.09 26.01 6.94
N LEU A 6 -13.18 25.37 6.53
CA LEU A 6 -13.59 24.03 6.98
C LEU A 6 -12.48 22.96 6.81
N ALA A 7 -11.44 23.23 6.02
CA ALA A 7 -10.26 22.39 5.90
C ALA A 7 -9.37 22.35 7.16
N GLU A 8 -9.49 23.31 8.08
CA GLU A 8 -8.69 23.35 9.32
C GLU A 8 -9.21 22.37 10.39
N GLU A 9 -10.50 22.01 10.35
CA GLU A 9 -11.10 20.95 11.19
C GLU A 9 -11.17 19.65 10.39
N GLY A 10 -10.02 18.99 10.24
CA GLY A 10 -9.87 17.78 9.42
C GLY A 10 -10.93 16.70 9.66
N PHE A 11 -11.40 16.08 8.59
CA PHE A 11 -12.37 14.97 8.63
C PHE A 11 -11.78 13.67 9.21
N ASP A 12 -10.52 13.66 9.65
CA ASP A 12 -9.83 12.51 10.22
C ASP A 12 -10.58 11.92 11.42
N LYS A 13 -11.26 12.75 12.22
CA LYS A 13 -12.07 12.30 13.36
C LYS A 13 -13.23 11.37 12.95
N TYR A 14 -13.68 11.45 11.70
CA TYR A 14 -14.79 10.67 11.18
C TYR A 14 -14.34 9.58 10.19
N HIS A 15 -13.03 9.35 10.07
CA HIS A 15 -12.50 8.33 9.18
C HIS A 15 -12.94 6.94 9.64
N LYS A 16 -13.70 6.25 8.79
CA LYS A 16 -14.05 4.84 8.97
C LYS A 16 -13.16 4.02 8.05
N PRO A 17 -12.41 3.03 8.56
CA PRO A 17 -11.52 2.24 7.72
C PRO A 17 -12.35 1.52 6.66
N THR A 18 -12.00 1.74 5.41
CA THR A 18 -12.54 1.01 4.28
C THR A 18 -12.22 -0.46 4.42
N ARG A 19 -13.00 -1.31 3.77
CA ARG A 19 -12.76 -2.74 3.81
C ARG A 19 -11.37 -3.12 3.23
N ARG A 20 -10.87 -2.35 2.26
CA ARG A 20 -9.53 -2.49 1.67
C ARG A 20 -8.42 -2.21 2.69
N GLU A 21 -8.58 -1.16 3.49
CA GLU A 21 -7.65 -0.86 4.57
C GLU A 21 -7.64 -1.95 5.64
N GLN A 22 -8.82 -2.43 6.05
CA GLN A 22 -8.92 -3.54 7.02
C GLN A 22 -8.23 -4.81 6.51
N PHE A 23 -8.41 -5.14 5.23
CA PHE A 23 -7.75 -6.28 4.60
C PHE A 23 -6.23 -6.13 4.59
N LEU A 24 -5.71 -4.96 4.20
CA LEU A 24 -4.27 -4.69 4.22
C LEU A 24 -3.69 -4.72 5.64
N ASP A 25 -4.42 -4.21 6.64
CA ASP A 25 -4.02 -4.26 8.05
C ASP A 25 -3.95 -5.70 8.57
N GLU A 26 -4.88 -6.56 8.17
CA GLU A 26 -4.86 -7.97 8.53
C GLU A 26 -3.67 -8.68 7.89
N MET A 27 -3.44 -8.43 6.60
CA MET A 27 -2.27 -8.95 5.89
C MET A 27 -0.95 -8.54 6.52
N GLU A 28 -0.82 -7.29 6.98
CA GLU A 28 0.38 -6.80 7.65
C GLU A 28 0.73 -7.60 8.90
N ARG A 29 -0.27 -8.18 9.57
CA ARG A 29 -0.08 -8.99 10.78
C ARG A 29 0.24 -10.45 10.47
N ILE A 30 -0.35 -11.00 9.41
CA ILE A 30 -0.30 -12.44 9.13
C ILE A 30 0.78 -12.83 8.11
N ILE A 31 1.17 -11.91 7.21
CA ILE A 31 2.11 -12.21 6.13
C ILE A 31 3.54 -11.84 6.55
N PRO A 32 4.51 -12.77 6.45
CA PRO A 32 5.91 -12.46 6.66
C PRO A 32 6.48 -11.74 5.43
N TRP A 33 6.20 -10.44 5.30
CA TRP A 33 6.50 -9.65 4.10
C TRP A 33 7.97 -9.65 3.68
N ALA A 34 8.89 -9.58 4.65
CA ALA A 34 10.33 -9.57 4.39
C ALA A 34 10.79 -10.90 3.74
N GLU A 35 10.36 -12.03 4.31
CA GLU A 35 10.70 -13.36 3.82
C GLU A 35 10.05 -13.64 2.47
N LEU A 36 8.77 -13.29 2.33
CA LEU A 36 8.04 -13.45 1.08
C LEU A 36 8.69 -12.62 -0.05
N SER A 37 9.06 -11.37 0.24
CA SER A 37 9.70 -10.50 -0.74
C SER A 37 11.08 -11.03 -1.13
N ALA A 38 11.88 -11.51 -0.18
CA ALA A 38 13.21 -12.06 -0.44
C ALA A 38 13.19 -13.29 -1.38
N VAL A 39 12.16 -14.12 -1.32
CA VAL A 39 11.99 -15.27 -2.23
C VAL A 39 11.65 -14.83 -3.65
N ILE A 40 10.94 -13.71 -3.80
CA ILE A 40 10.43 -13.21 -5.08
C ILE A 40 11.44 -12.27 -5.75
N GLU A 41 12.24 -11.54 -4.97
CA GLU A 41 13.16 -10.52 -5.44
C GLU A 41 14.16 -10.99 -6.53
N PRO A 42 14.72 -12.21 -6.51
CA PRO A 42 15.57 -12.71 -7.58
C PRO A 42 14.89 -12.79 -8.96
N PHE A 43 13.57 -12.96 -8.97
CA PHE A 43 12.75 -13.08 -10.18
C PHE A 43 12.08 -11.76 -10.57
N TYR A 44 12.13 -10.76 -9.69
CA TYR A 44 11.46 -9.49 -9.92
C TYR A 44 12.28 -8.58 -10.85
N PRO A 45 11.64 -7.85 -11.80
CA PRO A 45 12.37 -6.96 -12.68
C PRO A 45 13.15 -5.89 -11.91
N LYS A 46 14.45 -5.76 -12.20
CA LYS A 46 15.34 -4.75 -11.57
C LYS A 46 15.31 -3.37 -12.23
N GLY A 47 14.59 -3.23 -13.34
CA GLY A 47 14.41 -1.94 -14.00
C GLY A 47 15.63 -1.43 -14.78
N GLU A 48 16.53 -2.31 -15.20
CA GLU A 48 17.80 -1.96 -15.89
C GLU A 48 17.63 -1.51 -17.37
N GLY A 49 16.39 -1.23 -17.82
CA GLY A 49 16.07 -0.89 -19.21
C GLY A 49 15.34 0.44 -19.39
N ARG A 50 15.09 0.83 -20.65
CA ARG A 50 14.22 1.98 -20.96
C ARG A 50 12.77 1.66 -20.62
N GLY A 51 12.17 2.46 -19.75
CA GLY A 51 10.75 2.33 -19.40
C GLY A 51 10.43 2.91 -18.03
N ARG A 52 9.20 2.67 -17.57
CA ARG A 52 8.79 3.01 -16.21
C ARG A 52 9.49 2.05 -15.24
N PRO A 53 10.14 2.55 -14.16
CA PRO A 53 10.76 1.68 -13.18
C PRO A 53 9.68 0.77 -12.56
N PRO A 54 10.03 -0.52 -12.31
CA PRO A 54 9.13 -1.44 -11.67
C PRO A 54 8.81 -0.96 -10.24
N VAL A 55 7.61 -1.27 -9.79
CA VAL A 55 7.16 -0.93 -8.44
C VAL A 55 7.84 -1.90 -7.46
N GLY A 56 8.27 -1.46 -6.27
CA GLY A 56 8.88 -2.37 -5.29
C GLY A 56 8.02 -3.62 -5.03
N VAL A 57 8.69 -4.78 -4.90
CA VAL A 57 8.08 -6.12 -4.77
C VAL A 57 6.94 -6.13 -3.76
N GLU A 58 7.23 -5.66 -2.54
CA GLU A 58 6.27 -5.66 -1.43
C GLU A 58 5.00 -4.85 -1.73
N ARG A 59 5.15 -3.71 -2.43
CA ARG A 59 4.02 -2.87 -2.84
C ARG A 59 3.22 -3.53 -3.96
N MET A 60 3.89 -4.17 -4.92
CA MET A 60 3.21 -4.93 -5.97
C MET A 60 2.40 -6.10 -5.40
N LEU A 61 2.95 -6.82 -4.42
CA LEU A 61 2.26 -7.95 -3.80
C LEU A 61 1.00 -7.49 -3.07
N ARG A 62 1.06 -6.39 -2.31
CA ARG A 62 -0.14 -5.80 -1.69
C ARG A 62 -1.20 -5.43 -2.73
N ILE A 63 -0.80 -4.85 -3.86
CA ILE A 63 -1.73 -4.54 -4.95
C ILE A 63 -2.36 -5.81 -5.52
N HIS A 64 -1.58 -6.86 -5.79
CA HIS A 64 -2.10 -8.11 -6.33
C HIS A 64 -3.08 -8.79 -5.37
N PHE A 65 -2.71 -8.91 -4.10
CA PHE A 65 -3.60 -9.48 -3.10
C PHE A 65 -4.90 -8.69 -2.97
N LEU A 66 -4.83 -7.36 -3.00
CA LEU A 66 -6.01 -6.49 -2.98
C LEU A 66 -6.88 -6.61 -4.23
N GLN A 67 -6.29 -6.93 -5.39
CA GLN A 67 -7.04 -7.17 -6.64
C GLN A 67 -7.77 -8.51 -6.63
N HIS A 68 -7.23 -9.51 -5.93
CA HIS A 68 -7.81 -10.85 -5.85
C HIS A 68 -8.90 -11.00 -4.78
N TRP A 69 -8.95 -10.08 -3.82
CA TRP A 69 -9.93 -10.04 -2.74
C TRP A 69 -11.21 -9.29 -3.15
#